data_AF-A0AA39U8N5-F1
#
_entry.id   AF-A0AA39U8N5-F1
#
_cell.length_a   1.000
_cell.length_b   1.000
_cell.length_c   1.000
_cell.angle_alpha   90.00
_cell.angle_beta   90.00
_cell.angle_gamma   90.00
#
_symmetry.space_group_name_H-M   'P 1'
#
loop_
_entity.id
_entity.type
_entity.pdbx_description
1 polymer ?
#
loop_
_entity_poly.entity_id
_entity_poly.type
_entity_poly.pdbx_seq_one_letter_code
_entity_poly.pdbx_strand_id
1 'polypeptide(L)'
;MFAPVLTAFLLCARSAWAYSEPPSGAITSDTSSDVYFVYAGTYQEQVFIDRNDITIYGETTTDDSYTDNIHGLGASEAGSNDASGTVRVHGENVALYNLNIENSFGEEQAIALSVQATDFGGYGLSIVGYQDTLLANVGYEFIANSYIEGHTDFIFGQRASLWITGSVIKTLGDGWITASGRSSDDDFWYVIDNCEITGAGDAYLGRPWRDYARVVFQNSVLGSNVPSEGWSIWNVG
;
A
#
# COMPACT_ATOMS: atom_id res chain seq x y z
N MET A 1 -17.77 25.78 30.10
CA MET A 1 -18.00 24.49 29.44
C MET A 1 -17.13 24.52 28.21
N PHE A 2 -15.89 24.04 28.32
CA PHE A 2 -14.92 24.05 27.23
C PHE A 2 -15.07 22.73 26.47
N ALA A 3 -15.28 22.82 25.16
CA ALA A 3 -15.06 21.70 24.26
C ALA A 3 -13.56 21.36 24.26
N PRO A 4 -13.17 20.08 24.23
CA PRO A 4 -11.78 19.73 24.01
C PRO A 4 -11.43 20.13 22.57
N VAL A 5 -10.48 21.06 22.44
CA VAL A 5 -9.80 21.31 21.17
C VAL A 5 -8.88 20.13 20.95
N LEU A 6 -9.12 19.42 19.85
CA LEU A 6 -8.32 18.31 19.36
C LEU A 6 -6.89 18.82 19.10
N THR A 7 -5.91 18.35 19.87
CA THR A 7 -4.49 18.65 19.64
C THR A 7 -3.97 17.70 18.56
N ALA A 8 -4.13 18.07 17.30
CA ALA A 8 -3.37 17.44 16.22
C ALA A 8 -1.96 18.06 16.21
N PHE A 9 -0.93 17.30 16.57
CA PHE A 9 0.44 17.75 16.42
C PHE A 9 0.86 17.61 14.96
N LEU A 10 1.01 18.79 14.33
CA LEU A 10 1.85 19.09 13.17
C LEU A 10 3.04 18.13 13.04
N LEU A 11 3.10 17.39 11.94
CA LEU A 11 4.34 16.76 11.50
C LEU A 11 4.89 17.43 10.22
N CYS A 12 4.87 18.76 10.28
CA CYS A 12 5.86 19.71 9.75
C CYS A 12 5.43 21.09 10.26
N ALA A 13 6.34 21.89 10.80
CA ALA A 13 5.97 23.13 11.47
C ALA A 13 5.33 24.14 10.50
N ARG A 14 4.06 24.50 10.72
CA ARG A 14 3.58 25.86 10.45
C ARG A 14 3.53 26.68 11.74
N SER A 15 4.66 26.72 12.46
CA SER A 15 4.96 27.84 13.37
C SER A 15 5.73 28.89 12.59
N ALA A 16 5.35 30.15 12.76
CA ALA A 16 5.66 31.32 11.94
C ALA A 16 7.11 31.63 11.52
N TRP A 17 8.13 30.82 11.80
CA TRP A 17 9.52 31.13 11.43
C TRP A 17 10.34 29.84 11.17
N ALA A 18 10.80 29.69 9.92
CA ALA A 18 11.77 28.71 9.40
C ALA A 18 11.21 27.38 8.83
N TYR A 19 11.56 27.16 7.56
CA TYR A 19 11.50 25.89 6.83
C TYR A 19 12.67 25.02 7.32
N SER A 20 12.38 23.90 7.96
CA SER A 20 13.32 22.79 8.07
C SER A 20 12.55 21.52 7.77
N GLU A 21 13.06 20.68 6.87
CA GLU A 21 12.61 19.31 6.70
C GLU A 21 12.41 18.67 8.08
N PRO A 22 11.28 17.99 8.35
CA PRO A 22 11.17 17.24 9.59
C PRO A 22 12.36 16.25 9.65
N PRO A 23 13.02 16.10 10.80
CA PRO A 23 14.08 15.10 10.93
C PRO A 23 13.51 13.72 10.54
N SER A 24 14.30 12.93 9.82
CA SER A 24 13.92 11.56 9.46
C SER A 24 13.40 10.78 10.67
N GLY A 25 12.30 10.05 10.50
CA GLY A 25 11.65 9.28 11.57
C GLY A 25 10.78 10.11 12.51
N ALA A 26 10.39 11.33 12.13
CA ALA A 26 9.52 12.17 12.95
C ALA A 26 8.14 11.52 13.23
N ILE A 27 7.57 10.78 12.26
CA ILE A 27 6.28 10.06 12.44
C ILE A 27 6.41 8.96 13.50
N THR A 28 7.54 8.28 13.55
CA THR A 28 7.75 7.08 14.38
C THR A 28 8.34 7.41 15.76
N SER A 29 8.85 8.63 15.97
CA SER A 29 9.49 9.03 17.23
C SER A 29 8.58 9.82 18.16
N ASP A 30 7.56 10.51 17.63
CA ASP A 30 6.53 11.13 18.45
C ASP A 30 5.54 10.08 18.94
N THR A 31 5.37 9.97 20.26
CA THR A 31 4.42 9.05 20.90
C THR A 31 3.32 9.76 21.69
N SER A 32 3.18 11.07 21.50
CA SER A 32 2.21 11.89 22.23
C SER A 32 0.79 11.84 21.67
N SER A 33 0.63 11.29 20.47
CA SER A 33 -0.64 11.16 19.75
C SER A 33 -0.79 9.76 19.16
N ASP A 34 -2.03 9.43 18.79
CA ASP A 34 -2.39 8.28 17.96
C ASP A 34 -2.90 8.73 16.58
N VAL A 35 -2.97 10.05 16.36
CA VAL A 35 -3.39 10.67 15.09
C VAL A 35 -2.34 11.66 14.62
N TYR A 36 -1.91 11.50 13.37
CA TYR A 36 -0.86 12.31 12.75
C TYR A 36 -1.36 12.95 11.46
N PHE A 37 -0.85 14.15 11.19
CA PHE A 37 -1.09 14.87 9.95
C PHE A 37 0.24 15.20 9.28
N VAL A 38 0.40 14.77 8.04
CA VAL A 38 1.57 14.97 7.19
C VAL A 38 1.24 16.06 6.18
N TYR A 39 2.07 17.09 6.11
CA TYR A 39 1.88 18.18 5.15
C TYR A 39 2.30 17.78 3.74
N ALA A 40 1.84 18.55 2.75
CA ALA A 40 2.23 18.36 1.36
C ALA A 40 3.75 18.48 1.18
N GLY A 41 4.34 17.49 0.51
CA GLY A 41 5.78 17.38 0.38
C GLY A 41 6.25 16.03 -0.15
N THR A 42 7.56 15.97 -0.42
CA THR A 42 8.25 14.72 -0.76
C THR A 42 9.17 14.33 0.40
N TYR A 43 8.89 13.18 0.99
CA TYR A 43 9.60 12.61 2.11
C TYR A 43 10.42 11.42 1.62
N GLN A 44 11.75 11.59 1.58
CA GLN A 44 12.68 10.55 1.18
C GLN A 44 13.11 9.74 2.41
N GLU A 45 12.22 8.91 2.95
CA GLU A 45 12.49 8.07 4.12
C GLU A 45 11.75 6.71 4.08
N GLN A 46 12.22 5.76 4.89
CA GLN A 46 11.44 4.58 5.25
C GLN A 46 10.71 4.85 6.57
N VAL A 47 9.42 4.51 6.62
CA VAL A 47 8.56 4.67 7.80
C VAL A 47 8.23 3.29 8.38
N PHE A 48 8.40 3.13 9.69
CA PHE A 48 8.09 1.89 10.41
C PHE A 48 7.07 2.17 11.52
N ILE A 49 5.84 1.69 11.36
CA ILE A 49 4.72 1.92 12.26
C ILE A 49 4.50 0.66 13.10
N ASP A 50 5.05 0.62 14.31
CA ASP A 50 4.95 -0.52 15.24
C ASP A 50 3.95 -0.31 16.39
N ARG A 51 3.31 0.86 16.41
CA ARG A 51 2.27 1.20 17.37
C ARG A 51 0.90 0.85 16.82
N ASN A 52 0.04 0.37 17.71
CA ASN A 52 -1.36 0.11 17.41
C ASN A 52 -2.18 1.41 17.42
N ASP A 53 -3.38 1.35 16.85
CA ASP A 53 -4.38 2.42 16.90
C ASP A 53 -3.94 3.73 16.23
N ILE A 54 -2.99 3.66 15.28
CA ILE A 54 -2.44 4.83 14.60
C ILE A 54 -3.26 5.23 13.39
N THR A 55 -3.61 6.51 13.29
CA THR A 55 -4.17 7.11 12.08
C THR A 55 -3.25 8.18 11.51
N ILE A 56 -2.95 8.13 10.21
CA ILE A 56 -2.13 9.14 9.51
C ILE A 56 -2.92 9.71 8.34
N TYR A 57 -2.99 11.04 8.29
CA TYR A 57 -3.59 11.80 7.19
C TYR A 57 -2.52 12.57 6.43
N GLY A 58 -2.49 12.44 5.11
CA GLY A 58 -1.77 13.35 4.24
C GLY A 58 -2.59 14.60 3.90
N GLU A 59 -1.94 15.75 3.80
CA GLU A 59 -2.55 16.99 3.34
C GLU A 59 -3.00 16.85 1.89
N THR A 60 -4.27 17.11 1.60
CA THR A 60 -4.76 17.08 0.24
C THR A 60 -5.67 18.26 -0.05
N THR A 61 -5.67 18.71 -1.29
CA THR A 61 -6.53 19.82 -1.74
C THR A 61 -7.95 19.35 -2.11
N THR A 62 -8.16 18.04 -2.21
CA THR A 62 -9.46 17.39 -2.41
C THR A 62 -9.43 16.03 -1.72
N ASP A 63 -10.54 15.60 -1.12
CA ASP A 63 -10.64 14.38 -0.29
C ASP A 63 -10.10 13.08 -0.95
N ASP A 64 -9.94 13.06 -2.28
CA ASP A 64 -9.43 11.93 -3.08
C ASP A 64 -8.14 12.24 -3.88
N SER A 65 -7.46 13.37 -3.65
CA SER A 65 -6.19 13.65 -4.34
C SER A 65 -5.01 13.12 -3.55
N TYR A 66 -4.14 12.45 -4.29
CA TYR A 66 -2.89 11.88 -3.85
C TYR A 66 -1.71 12.68 -4.44
N THR A 67 -1.92 13.61 -5.39
CA THR A 67 -0.85 14.21 -6.23
C THR A 67 0.31 14.89 -5.51
N ASP A 68 0.16 15.31 -4.25
CA ASP A 68 1.10 16.22 -3.58
C ASP A 68 1.87 15.60 -2.40
N ASN A 69 1.56 14.35 -1.98
CA ASN A 69 2.17 13.71 -0.79
C ASN A 69 3.00 12.48 -1.16
N ILE A 70 4.29 12.65 -1.47
CA ILE A 70 5.14 11.54 -1.90
C ILE A 70 6.03 11.07 -0.74
N HIS A 71 5.74 9.89 -0.18
CA HIS A 71 6.69 9.12 0.62
C HIS A 71 7.38 8.13 -0.31
N GLY A 72 8.63 8.43 -0.67
CA GLY A 72 9.41 7.63 -1.60
C GLY A 72 10.70 7.19 -0.96
N LEU A 73 11.16 5.97 -1.22
CA LEU A 73 12.57 5.63 -1.08
C LEU A 73 12.91 4.46 -1.99
N GLY A 74 13.97 4.58 -2.78
CA GLY A 74 14.51 3.43 -3.51
C GLY A 74 15.27 2.52 -2.56
N ALA A 75 14.61 1.47 -2.06
CA ALA A 75 15.21 0.53 -1.11
C ALA A 75 15.41 -0.83 -1.76
N SER A 76 16.65 -1.13 -2.18
CA SER A 76 17.09 -2.48 -2.56
C SER A 76 16.96 -3.42 -1.37
N GLU A 77 16.45 -4.65 -1.58
CA GLU A 77 16.47 -5.79 -0.64
C GLU A 77 17.17 -5.50 0.69
N ALA A 78 16.43 -4.96 1.66
CA ALA A 78 16.94 -4.77 3.01
C ALA A 78 16.91 -6.11 3.78
N GLY A 79 17.51 -7.16 3.22
CA GLY A 79 17.57 -8.49 3.83
C GLY A 79 16.26 -9.28 3.92
N SER A 80 15.11 -8.70 3.54
CA SER A 80 13.80 -9.38 3.37
C SER A 80 12.79 -8.49 2.62
N ASN A 81 11.69 -9.06 2.12
CA ASN A 81 10.60 -8.31 1.47
C ASN A 81 10.00 -7.24 2.39
N ASP A 82 9.76 -7.54 3.67
CA ASP A 82 9.23 -6.54 4.60
C ASP A 82 10.16 -5.34 4.71
N ALA A 83 11.45 -5.61 4.90
CA ALA A 83 12.43 -4.58 5.18
C ALA A 83 12.70 -3.64 3.99
N SER A 84 12.42 -4.06 2.74
CA SER A 84 12.50 -3.15 1.58
C SER A 84 11.30 -2.20 1.48
N GLY A 85 10.26 -2.36 2.32
CA GLY A 85 9.10 -1.48 2.38
C GLY A 85 9.44 0.00 2.63
N THR A 86 8.94 0.90 1.79
CA THR A 86 8.97 2.36 2.06
C THR A 86 8.13 2.69 3.30
N VAL A 87 6.93 2.13 3.40
CA VAL A 87 6.10 2.18 4.61
C VAL A 87 5.85 0.77 5.10
N ARG A 88 6.16 0.51 6.36
CA ARG A 88 6.03 -0.80 7.01
C ARG A 88 5.10 -0.70 8.21
N VAL A 89 3.95 -1.36 8.14
CA VAL A 89 2.91 -1.36 9.16
C VAL A 89 3.00 -2.67 9.94
N HIS A 90 3.41 -2.58 11.20
CA HIS A 90 3.55 -3.70 12.15
C HIS A 90 2.62 -3.56 13.37
N GLY A 91 1.97 -2.41 13.54
CA GLY A 91 0.93 -2.20 14.54
C GLY A 91 -0.47 -2.60 14.04
N GLU A 92 -1.31 -3.06 14.96
CA GLU A 92 -2.72 -3.41 14.71
C GLU A 92 -3.61 -2.15 14.68
N ASN A 93 -4.72 -2.21 13.95
CA ASN A 93 -5.67 -1.09 13.84
C ASN A 93 -5.03 0.22 13.34
N VAL A 94 -4.30 0.13 12.22
CA VAL A 94 -3.61 1.27 11.59
C VAL A 94 -4.38 1.75 10.37
N ALA A 95 -4.58 3.07 10.26
CA ALA A 95 -5.27 3.68 9.13
C ALA A 95 -4.43 4.76 8.44
N LEU A 96 -4.32 4.70 7.11
CA LEU A 96 -3.61 5.65 6.26
C LEU A 96 -4.57 6.33 5.28
N TYR A 97 -4.48 7.65 5.18
CA TYR A 97 -5.34 8.47 4.31
C TYR A 97 -4.51 9.40 3.44
N ASN A 98 -4.78 9.44 2.14
CA ASN A 98 -4.26 10.46 1.22
C ASN A 98 -2.73 10.55 1.14
N LEU A 99 -2.05 9.39 1.13
CA LEU A 99 -0.59 9.30 1.02
C LEU A 99 -0.18 8.61 -0.29
N ASN A 100 0.85 9.14 -0.96
CA ASN A 100 1.58 8.36 -1.97
C ASN A 100 2.72 7.65 -1.29
N ILE A 101 2.83 6.36 -1.58
CA ILE A 101 3.86 5.48 -1.07
C ILE A 101 4.51 4.88 -2.30
N GLU A 102 5.77 5.25 -2.54
CA GLU A 102 6.53 4.85 -3.71
C GLU A 102 7.78 4.10 -3.29
N ASN A 103 8.09 3.01 -4.00
CA ASN A 103 9.43 2.46 -4.00
C ASN A 103 10.01 2.57 -5.41
N SER A 104 10.96 3.50 -5.58
CA SER A 104 11.53 3.88 -6.86
C SER A 104 12.79 3.07 -7.23
N PHE A 105 12.98 1.88 -6.65
CA PHE A 105 14.22 1.11 -6.80
C PHE A 105 14.50 0.65 -8.24
N GLY A 106 13.45 0.33 -9.01
CA GLY A 106 13.55 -0.11 -10.40
C GLY A 106 12.82 -1.43 -10.66
N GLU A 107 13.22 -2.15 -11.71
CA GLU A 107 12.55 -3.36 -12.21
C GLU A 107 12.86 -4.65 -11.41
N GLU A 108 12.92 -4.56 -10.08
CA GLU A 108 13.30 -5.65 -9.15
C GLU A 108 12.37 -5.63 -7.92
N GLN A 109 12.42 -6.65 -7.04
CA GLN A 109 11.60 -6.67 -5.82
C GLN A 109 11.83 -5.44 -4.93
N ALA A 110 10.79 -4.64 -4.75
CA ALA A 110 10.84 -3.42 -3.97
C ALA A 110 9.44 -3.04 -3.47
N ILE A 111 9.21 -3.23 -2.17
CA ILE A 111 7.90 -3.00 -1.56
C ILE A 111 7.72 -1.50 -1.33
N ALA A 112 6.59 -0.96 -1.77
CA ALA A 112 6.14 0.37 -1.39
C ALA A 112 5.46 0.32 -0.02
N LEU A 113 4.42 -0.51 0.12
CA LEU A 113 3.67 -0.70 1.36
C LEU A 113 3.74 -2.16 1.83
N SER A 114 4.28 -2.38 3.03
CA SER A 114 4.31 -3.67 3.73
C SER A 114 3.34 -3.64 4.90
N VAL A 115 2.33 -4.51 4.91
CA VAL A 115 1.36 -4.67 5.99
C VAL A 115 1.59 -6.01 6.68
N GLN A 116 1.95 -5.97 7.96
CA GLN A 116 2.38 -7.10 8.78
C GLN A 116 1.49 -7.31 10.02
N ALA A 117 0.36 -6.62 10.11
CA ALA A 117 -0.57 -6.69 11.23
C ALA A 117 -2.03 -6.53 10.76
N THR A 118 -2.97 -7.02 11.58
CA THR A 118 -4.40 -7.01 11.26
C THR A 118 -5.04 -5.64 11.44
N ASP A 119 -6.22 -5.49 10.85
CA ASP A 119 -7.10 -4.33 10.97
C ASP A 119 -6.47 -3.07 10.34
N PHE A 120 -5.80 -3.27 9.20
CA PHE A 120 -5.25 -2.17 8.40
C PHE A 120 -6.32 -1.55 7.49
N GLY A 121 -6.34 -0.21 7.44
CA GLY A 121 -7.18 0.57 6.53
C GLY A 121 -6.36 1.54 5.67
N GLY A 122 -6.58 1.54 4.36
CA GLY A 122 -6.04 2.54 3.43
C GLY A 122 -7.16 3.22 2.65
N TYR A 123 -7.13 4.55 2.56
CA TYR A 123 -8.09 5.31 1.75
C TYR A 123 -7.38 6.41 0.95
N GLY A 124 -7.68 6.53 -0.34
CA GLY A 124 -7.08 7.59 -1.17
C GLY A 124 -5.57 7.45 -1.30
N LEU A 125 -5.03 6.23 -1.25
CA LEU A 125 -3.59 5.99 -1.34
C LEU A 125 -3.14 5.93 -2.80
N SER A 126 -1.89 6.30 -3.06
CA SER A 126 -1.19 5.96 -4.30
C SER A 126 -0.01 5.05 -3.98
N ILE A 127 -0.11 3.76 -4.26
CA ILE A 127 0.90 2.76 -3.93
C ILE A 127 1.62 2.36 -5.22
N VAL A 128 2.85 2.82 -5.40
CA VAL A 128 3.58 2.76 -6.68
C VAL A 128 4.90 2.01 -6.54
N GLY A 129 5.14 1.08 -7.45
CA GLY A 129 6.37 0.29 -7.52
C GLY A 129 6.43 -0.48 -8.83
N TYR A 130 7.26 -1.51 -8.89
CA TYR A 130 7.39 -2.37 -10.08
C TYR A 130 7.13 -3.84 -9.76
N GLN A 131 8.06 -4.50 -9.08
CA GLN A 131 7.86 -5.86 -8.59
C GLN A 131 7.63 -5.82 -7.07
N ASP A 132 6.65 -6.59 -6.61
CA ASP A 132 6.30 -6.72 -5.18
C ASP A 132 5.84 -5.38 -4.53
N THR A 133 5.07 -4.54 -5.24
CA THR A 133 4.67 -3.19 -4.78
C THR A 133 3.92 -3.17 -3.42
N LEU A 134 2.89 -4.01 -3.26
CA LEU A 134 2.05 -4.12 -2.06
C LEU A 134 2.19 -5.50 -1.44
N LEU A 135 2.79 -5.56 -0.26
CA LEU A 135 2.87 -6.76 0.57
C LEU A 135 1.73 -6.76 1.59
N ALA A 136 0.61 -7.39 1.23
CA ALA A 136 -0.53 -7.67 2.09
C ALA A 136 -0.30 -8.99 2.85
N ASN A 137 0.38 -8.94 4.00
CA ASN A 137 0.95 -10.17 4.57
C ASN A 137 0.15 -10.80 5.72
N VAL A 138 -0.53 -10.03 6.57
CA VAL A 138 -1.09 -10.54 7.83
C VAL A 138 -2.41 -9.86 8.19
N GLY A 139 -3.45 -10.66 8.40
CA GLY A 139 -4.70 -10.21 9.03
C GLY A 139 -5.69 -9.56 8.06
N TYR A 140 -6.65 -8.81 8.60
CA TYR A 140 -7.65 -8.13 7.78
C TYR A 140 -7.10 -6.80 7.26
N GLU A 141 -7.18 -6.60 5.95
CA GLU A 141 -6.69 -5.40 5.29
C GLU A 141 -7.77 -4.86 4.34
N PHE A 142 -8.02 -3.55 4.40
CA PHE A 142 -9.01 -2.88 3.55
C PHE A 142 -8.39 -1.65 2.88
N ILE A 143 -8.45 -1.59 1.55
CA ILE A 143 -7.93 -0.46 0.76
C ILE A 143 -9.04 0.04 -0.17
N ALA A 144 -9.37 1.33 -0.10
CA ALA A 144 -10.44 1.93 -0.88
C ALA A 144 -10.00 3.19 -1.63
N ASN A 145 -10.65 3.44 -2.77
CA ASN A 145 -10.49 4.66 -3.57
C ASN A 145 -9.01 5.03 -3.82
N SER A 146 -8.21 4.01 -4.12
CA SER A 146 -6.76 4.13 -4.21
C SER A 146 -6.25 3.87 -5.62
N TYR A 147 -5.00 4.25 -5.87
CA TYR A 147 -4.24 3.93 -7.06
C TYR A 147 -3.14 2.93 -6.68
N ILE A 148 -3.04 1.81 -7.41
CA ILE A 148 -2.02 0.78 -7.18
C ILE A 148 -1.35 0.49 -8.52
N GLU A 149 -0.02 0.63 -8.60
CA GLU A 149 0.74 0.44 -9.82
C GLU A 149 1.86 -0.59 -9.65
N GLY A 150 2.02 -1.45 -10.65
CA GLY A 150 3.15 -2.37 -10.72
C GLY A 150 3.16 -3.24 -11.96
N HIS A 151 4.04 -4.24 -11.94
CA HIS A 151 4.38 -5.10 -13.05
C HIS A 151 4.29 -6.59 -12.65
N THR A 152 5.16 -7.04 -11.74
CA THR A 152 5.29 -8.45 -11.36
C THR A 152 4.83 -8.65 -9.93
N ASP A 153 3.86 -9.55 -9.71
CA ASP A 153 3.37 -9.97 -8.39
C ASP A 153 3.06 -8.79 -7.46
N PHE A 154 2.60 -7.68 -8.02
CA PHE A 154 2.68 -6.39 -7.31
C PHE A 154 1.61 -6.23 -6.22
N ILE A 155 0.68 -7.16 -6.09
CA ILE A 155 -0.20 -7.35 -4.92
C ILE A 155 -0.01 -8.79 -4.42
N PHE A 156 0.74 -8.97 -3.34
CA PHE A 156 1.15 -10.30 -2.88
C PHE A 156 1.19 -10.43 -1.36
N GLY A 157 1.38 -11.64 -0.86
CA GLY A 157 1.46 -11.94 0.58
C GLY A 157 0.82 -13.28 0.92
N GLN A 158 0.89 -13.69 2.20
CA GLN A 158 0.62 -15.09 2.58
C GLN A 158 -0.58 -15.30 3.49
N ARG A 159 -0.86 -14.36 4.41
CA ARG A 159 -1.79 -14.58 5.54
C ARG A 159 -2.74 -13.40 5.73
N ALA A 160 -2.92 -12.54 4.72
CA ALA A 160 -3.90 -11.48 4.75
C ALA A 160 -5.22 -11.94 4.14
N SER A 161 -6.32 -11.42 4.70
CA SER A 161 -7.58 -11.28 4.01
C SER A 161 -7.71 -9.83 3.55
N LEU A 162 -7.43 -9.60 2.26
CA LEU A 162 -7.34 -8.28 1.66
C LEU A 162 -8.62 -7.96 0.87
N TRP A 163 -9.16 -6.77 1.08
CA TRP A 163 -10.24 -6.21 0.26
C TRP A 163 -9.79 -4.89 -0.36
N ILE A 164 -9.73 -4.83 -1.69
CA ILE A 164 -9.44 -3.61 -2.46
C ILE A 164 -10.72 -3.20 -3.18
N THR A 165 -11.16 -1.94 -3.03
CA THR A 165 -12.36 -1.46 -3.72
C THR A 165 -12.30 -0.03 -4.22
N GLY A 166 -13.10 0.30 -5.24
CA GLY A 166 -13.17 1.65 -5.82
C GLY A 166 -11.84 2.15 -6.38
N SER A 167 -10.90 1.25 -6.64
CA SER A 167 -9.50 1.58 -6.90
C SER A 167 -9.14 1.37 -8.36
N VAL A 168 -8.11 2.10 -8.81
CA VAL A 168 -7.47 1.86 -10.10
C VAL A 168 -6.24 0.99 -9.87
N ILE A 169 -6.15 -0.12 -10.60
CA ILE A 169 -5.01 -1.02 -10.60
C ILE A 169 -4.34 -0.91 -11.97
N LYS A 170 -3.14 -0.32 -12.00
CA LYS A 170 -2.38 0.00 -13.19
C LYS A 170 -1.25 -1.00 -13.43
N THR A 171 -1.27 -1.66 -14.60
CA THR A 171 -0.19 -2.56 -15.03
C THR A 171 0.82 -1.81 -15.91
N LEU A 172 2.10 -2.06 -15.67
CA LEU A 172 3.20 -1.42 -16.40
C LEU A 172 3.66 -2.19 -17.65
N GLY A 173 3.32 -3.48 -17.76
CA GLY A 173 3.76 -4.36 -18.83
C GLY A 173 3.28 -5.79 -18.63
N ASP A 174 3.94 -6.73 -19.32
CA ASP A 174 3.62 -8.16 -19.26
C ASP A 174 3.95 -8.72 -17.87
N GLY A 175 2.95 -9.18 -17.12
CA GLY A 175 3.18 -9.53 -15.73
C GLY A 175 1.97 -10.10 -15.00
N TRP A 176 1.94 -9.92 -13.68
CA TRP A 176 0.96 -10.52 -12.79
C TRP A 176 0.51 -9.54 -11.73
N ILE A 177 -0.81 -9.34 -11.64
CA ILE A 177 -1.39 -8.43 -10.67
C ILE A 177 -1.30 -9.01 -9.27
N THR A 178 -1.77 -10.25 -9.09
CA THR A 178 -1.81 -10.88 -7.76
C THR A 178 -0.92 -12.11 -7.65
N ALA A 179 -0.30 -12.28 -6.49
CA ALA A 179 0.42 -13.50 -6.09
C ALA A 179 0.03 -13.91 -4.67
N SER A 180 -1.13 -14.55 -4.54
CA SER A 180 -1.59 -15.08 -3.25
C SER A 180 -0.71 -16.25 -2.81
N GLY A 181 -0.08 -16.11 -1.65
CA GLY A 181 0.75 -17.10 -0.98
C GLY A 181 0.00 -17.89 0.10
N ARG A 182 -1.34 -17.92 0.05
CA ARG A 182 -2.17 -18.73 0.95
C ARG A 182 -1.76 -20.20 0.87
N SER A 183 -1.49 -20.82 2.01
CA SER A 183 -0.88 -22.16 2.10
C SER A 183 -1.71 -23.20 2.87
N SER A 184 -2.90 -22.83 3.35
CA SER A 184 -3.83 -23.68 4.09
C SER A 184 -5.27 -23.42 3.70
N ASP A 185 -6.18 -24.31 4.10
CA ASP A 185 -7.62 -24.12 3.91
C ASP A 185 -8.26 -23.21 4.99
N ASP A 186 -7.78 -21.97 5.09
CA ASP A 186 -8.34 -20.93 5.97
C ASP A 186 -9.51 -20.16 5.31
N ASP A 187 -10.04 -19.12 5.95
CA ASP A 187 -11.17 -18.32 5.44
C ASP A 187 -10.73 -17.04 4.70
N PHE A 188 -9.43 -16.82 4.47
CA PHE A 188 -8.93 -15.56 3.92
C PHE A 188 -8.99 -15.48 2.39
N TRP A 189 -9.24 -14.27 1.89
CA TRP A 189 -9.39 -13.99 0.46
C TRP A 189 -8.64 -12.72 0.09
N TYR A 190 -8.17 -12.66 -1.15
CA TYR A 190 -8.00 -11.38 -1.82
C TYR A 190 -9.27 -11.09 -2.62
N VAL A 191 -9.92 -9.98 -2.30
CA VAL A 191 -11.13 -9.52 -2.97
C VAL A 191 -10.82 -8.21 -3.66
N ILE A 192 -10.85 -8.20 -4.98
CA ILE A 192 -10.73 -7.00 -5.81
C ILE A 192 -12.13 -6.66 -6.33
N ASP A 193 -12.76 -5.66 -5.73
CA ASP A 193 -14.19 -5.35 -5.90
C ASP A 193 -14.42 -3.94 -6.42
N ASN A 194 -15.18 -3.77 -7.50
CA ASN A 194 -15.49 -2.44 -8.04
C ASN A 194 -14.21 -1.63 -8.37
N CYS A 195 -13.22 -2.29 -8.96
CA CYS A 195 -11.96 -1.67 -9.39
C CYS A 195 -11.89 -1.53 -10.92
N GLU A 196 -11.03 -0.65 -11.40
CA GLU A 196 -10.64 -0.55 -12.81
C GLU A 196 -9.24 -1.15 -12.99
N ILE A 197 -9.13 -2.22 -13.78
CA ILE A 197 -7.86 -2.81 -14.16
C ILE A 197 -7.47 -2.25 -15.53
N THR A 198 -6.38 -1.51 -15.59
CA THR A 198 -5.93 -0.80 -16.80
C THR A 198 -4.41 -0.85 -16.89
N GLY A 199 -3.81 -0.44 -18.01
CA GLY A 199 -2.36 -0.48 -18.14
C GLY A 199 -1.87 -0.93 -19.50
N ALA A 200 -0.63 -1.41 -19.50
CA ALA A 200 0.06 -1.95 -20.65
C ALA A 200 0.38 -3.44 -20.46
N GLY A 201 0.73 -4.10 -21.57
CA GLY A 201 1.15 -5.50 -21.62
C GLY A 201 0.02 -6.51 -21.46
N ASP A 202 0.40 -7.78 -21.54
CA ASP A 202 -0.42 -8.93 -21.20
C ASP A 202 -0.23 -9.24 -19.69
N ALA A 203 -1.03 -8.59 -18.86
CA ALA A 203 -0.99 -8.70 -17.40
C ALA A 203 -2.09 -9.64 -16.88
N TYR A 204 -1.68 -10.79 -16.35
CA TYR A 204 -2.60 -11.76 -15.76
C TYR A 204 -3.17 -11.24 -14.43
N LEU A 205 -4.42 -11.59 -14.13
CA LEU A 205 -5.09 -11.33 -12.86
C LEU A 205 -4.27 -11.87 -11.67
N GLY A 206 -3.54 -12.96 -11.88
CA GLY A 206 -2.52 -13.42 -10.96
C GLY A 206 -1.95 -14.79 -11.28
N ARG A 207 -1.12 -15.26 -10.36
CA ARG A 207 -0.53 -16.61 -10.34
C ARG A 207 -0.41 -17.13 -8.89
N PRO A 208 -0.48 -18.45 -8.67
CA PRO A 208 -0.52 -19.00 -7.32
C PRO A 208 0.88 -19.12 -6.71
N TRP A 209 1.27 -18.22 -5.80
CA TRP A 209 2.57 -18.36 -5.10
C TRP A 209 2.61 -19.62 -4.22
N ARG A 210 1.46 -20.06 -3.71
CA ARG A 210 1.31 -21.29 -2.91
C ARG A 210 0.03 -22.06 -3.30
N ASP A 211 -0.02 -23.33 -2.89
CA ASP A 211 -1.03 -24.31 -3.33
C ASP A 211 -2.49 -23.96 -3.02
N TYR A 212 -2.73 -23.05 -2.07
CA TYR A 212 -4.06 -22.64 -1.63
C TYR A 212 -4.40 -21.20 -2.05
N ALA A 213 -3.66 -20.62 -3.00
CA ALA A 213 -3.89 -19.28 -3.53
C ALA A 213 -5.38 -19.03 -3.84
N ARG A 214 -5.91 -17.90 -3.34
CA ARG A 214 -7.33 -17.59 -3.45
C ARG A 214 -7.59 -16.11 -3.64
N VAL A 215 -8.10 -15.76 -4.81
CA VAL A 215 -8.33 -14.38 -5.23
C VAL A 215 -9.64 -14.32 -6.03
N VAL A 216 -10.41 -13.26 -5.85
CA VAL A 216 -11.59 -12.96 -6.67
C VAL A 216 -11.52 -11.53 -7.20
N PHE A 217 -11.81 -11.38 -8.49
CA PHE A 217 -12.11 -10.09 -9.10
C PHE A 217 -13.61 -10.04 -9.36
N GLN A 218 -14.31 -9.08 -8.76
CA GLN A 218 -15.76 -8.94 -8.85
C GLN A 218 -16.14 -7.48 -9.08
N ASN A 219 -17.26 -7.26 -9.78
CA ASN A 219 -17.77 -5.93 -10.11
C ASN A 219 -16.76 -4.97 -10.76
N SER A 220 -15.66 -5.51 -11.30
CA SER A 220 -14.51 -4.75 -11.76
C SER A 220 -14.48 -4.68 -13.29
N VAL A 221 -13.94 -3.60 -13.82
CA VAL A 221 -13.71 -3.43 -15.26
C VAL A 221 -12.32 -3.97 -15.59
N LEU A 222 -12.25 -4.98 -16.47
CA LEU A 222 -10.98 -5.51 -16.96
C LEU A 222 -10.63 -4.84 -18.30
N GLY A 223 -9.52 -4.11 -18.33
CA GLY A 223 -8.98 -3.49 -19.53
C GLY A 223 -8.42 -4.50 -20.52
N SER A 224 -8.05 -4.03 -21.71
CA SER A 224 -7.50 -4.87 -22.77
C SER A 224 -6.11 -5.45 -22.46
N ASN A 225 -5.47 -4.97 -21.40
CA ASN A 225 -4.22 -5.48 -20.85
C ASN A 225 -4.40 -6.81 -20.09
N VAL A 226 -5.63 -7.26 -19.83
CA VAL A 226 -5.88 -8.57 -19.21
C VAL A 226 -6.13 -9.61 -20.32
N PRO A 227 -5.26 -10.63 -20.47
CA PRO A 227 -5.44 -11.67 -21.48
C PRO A 227 -6.66 -12.54 -21.17
N SER A 228 -7.22 -13.18 -22.21
CA SER A 228 -8.45 -13.97 -22.11
C SER A 228 -8.35 -15.19 -21.17
N GLU A 229 -7.13 -15.67 -20.97
CA GLU A 229 -6.74 -16.73 -20.06
C GLU A 229 -6.98 -16.33 -18.61
N GLY A 230 -6.89 -15.03 -18.30
CA GLY A 230 -7.10 -14.44 -16.98
C GLY A 230 -6.00 -14.75 -15.96
N TRP A 231 -5.63 -16.02 -15.80
CA TRP A 231 -4.67 -16.49 -14.79
C TRP A 231 -3.54 -17.28 -15.44
N SER A 232 -2.36 -17.28 -14.81
CA SER A 232 -1.25 -18.13 -15.22
C SER A 232 -0.87 -19.13 -14.14
N ILE A 233 -0.15 -20.17 -14.54
CA ILE A 233 0.59 -21.04 -13.62
C ILE A 233 1.73 -20.25 -12.95
N TRP A 234 2.19 -20.71 -11.79
CA TRP A 234 3.36 -20.15 -11.09
C TRP A 234 4.66 -20.44 -11.85
N ASN A 235 4.92 -21.73 -12.07
CA ASN A 235 5.99 -22.24 -12.90
C ASN A 235 5.60 -23.60 -13.50
N VAL A 236 6.11 -23.87 -14.70
CA VAL A 236 6.29 -25.24 -15.18
C VAL A 236 7.59 -25.72 -14.55
N GLY A 237 7.51 -26.72 -13.68
CA GLY A 237 8.66 -27.26 -12.94
C GLY A 237 9.79 -27.80 -13.81
#